data_AF-A0A3R7BAD8-F1
#
_entry.id   AF-A0A3R7BAD8-F1
#
_cell.length_a   1.000
_cell.length_b   1.000
_cell.length_c   1.000
_cell.angle_alpha   90.00
_cell.angle_beta   90.00
_cell.angle_gamma   90.00
#
_symmetry.space_group_name_H-M   'P 1'
#
loop_
_entity.id
_entity.type
_entity.pdbx_description
1 polymer ?
#
loop_
_entity_poly.entity_id
_entity_poly.type
_entity_poly.pdbx_seq_one_letter_code
_entity_poly.pdbx_strand_id
1 'polypeptide(L)'
;MADPRARNLAKEWLTQQMYHNMNEPLALLPAMSYDDEDCFHIDVRMSDDVDPFRRLGTTQYMCPGTVHMFRRLVESNMQSVVEECTGNTRLLHTTTSKGIFVNSLQGHFIEADRFIMVIRQVEHDEVHVCHPQHKQRHLRTEVRQVSPSHIAVRVVSHASHLFRPSTGFLSVDELAALRGIDVTDVDDGLKDEYVRRQLIQREYAEFLPWRQRLIDLMHRHSTTN
;
A
#
# COMPACT_ATOMS: atom_id res chain seq x y z
N MET A 1 7.87 21.66 6.35
CA MET A 1 9.25 22.14 6.54
C MET A 1 9.73 22.79 5.26
N ALA A 2 10.03 24.10 5.30
CA ALA A 2 10.47 24.88 4.14
C ALA A 2 11.96 24.73 3.78
N ASP A 3 12.82 24.22 4.68
CA ASP A 3 14.24 23.95 4.38
C ASP A 3 14.41 22.65 3.57
N PRO A 4 14.95 22.70 2.33
CA PRO A 4 15.16 21.51 1.50
C PRO A 4 16.06 20.45 2.14
N ARG A 5 17.07 20.85 2.94
CA ARG A 5 17.98 19.89 3.57
C ARG A 5 17.27 19.12 4.69
N ALA A 6 16.59 19.82 5.58
CA ALA A 6 15.77 19.19 6.62
C ALA A 6 14.68 18.28 6.02
N ARG A 7 14.02 18.71 4.93
CA ARG A 7 13.00 17.90 4.22
C ARG A 7 13.59 16.61 3.67
N ASN A 8 14.75 16.68 3.01
CA ASN A 8 15.41 15.49 2.48
C ASN A 8 15.86 14.54 3.59
N LEU A 9 16.45 15.06 4.67
CA LEU A 9 16.84 14.26 5.82
C LEU A 9 15.63 13.59 6.47
N ALA A 10 14.51 14.28 6.60
CA ALA A 10 13.27 13.71 7.15
C ALA A 10 12.72 12.58 6.27
N LYS A 11 12.68 12.77 4.94
CA LYS A 11 12.27 11.73 3.98
C LYS A 11 13.14 10.47 4.09
N GLU A 12 14.46 10.67 4.13
CA GLU A 12 15.42 9.59 4.28
C GLU A 12 15.25 8.87 5.62
N TRP A 13 15.21 9.60 6.72
CA TRP A 13 15.06 9.03 8.06
C TRP A 13 13.78 8.20 8.20
N LEU A 14 12.64 8.73 7.71
CA LEU A 14 11.35 8.03 7.76
C LEU A 14 11.37 6.73 6.96
N THR A 15 11.95 6.74 5.76
CA THR A 15 12.01 5.55 4.89
C THR A 15 13.00 4.51 5.42
N GLN A 16 14.16 4.94 5.92
CA GLN A 16 15.14 4.07 6.59
C GLN A 16 14.55 3.39 7.82
N GLN A 17 13.82 4.13 8.66
CA GLN A 17 13.15 3.57 9.83
C GLN A 17 12.15 2.46 9.42
N MET A 18 11.38 2.67 8.35
CA MET A 18 10.45 1.66 7.85
C MET A 18 11.16 0.43 7.29
N TYR A 19 12.27 0.63 6.58
CA TYR A 19 13.11 -0.43 6.03
C TYR A 19 13.72 -1.29 7.14
N HIS A 20 14.36 -0.69 8.14
CA HIS A 20 14.94 -1.44 9.25
C HIS A 20 13.91 -2.20 10.09
N ASN A 21 12.68 -1.69 10.17
CA ASN A 21 11.58 -2.32 10.91
C ASN A 21 10.68 -3.23 10.03
N MET A 22 11.14 -3.65 8.85
CA MET A 22 10.31 -4.44 7.94
C MET A 22 10.29 -5.94 8.24
N ASN A 23 11.36 -6.45 8.85
CA ASN A 23 11.56 -7.90 8.98
C ASN A 23 10.55 -8.53 9.93
N GLU A 24 10.25 -7.89 11.05
CA GLU A 24 9.32 -8.40 12.05
C GLU A 24 7.90 -8.59 11.48
N PRO A 25 7.26 -7.58 10.83
CA PRO A 25 5.96 -7.80 10.19
C PRO A 25 5.96 -8.87 9.08
N LEU A 26 7.05 -8.98 8.32
CA LEU A 26 7.15 -9.97 7.24
C LEU A 26 7.38 -11.40 7.75
N ALA A 27 8.03 -11.55 8.90
CA ALA A 27 8.27 -12.84 9.55
C ALA A 27 6.98 -13.47 10.11
N LEU A 28 5.95 -12.65 10.38
CA LEU A 28 4.63 -13.12 10.80
C LEU A 28 3.79 -13.70 9.66
N LEU A 29 4.22 -13.52 8.41
CA LEU A 29 3.51 -14.11 7.28
C LEU A 29 3.75 -15.63 7.24
N PRO A 30 2.75 -16.42 6.79
CA PRO A 30 2.95 -17.85 6.55
C PRO A 30 4.16 -18.12 5.64
N ALA A 31 4.76 -19.29 5.83
CA ALA A 31 5.76 -19.78 4.88
C ALA A 31 5.07 -19.94 3.51
N MET A 32 5.70 -19.42 2.46
CA MET A 32 5.17 -19.63 1.11
C MET A 32 5.30 -21.11 0.74
N SER A 33 4.19 -21.71 0.33
CA SER A 33 4.21 -22.96 -0.42
C SER A 33 4.60 -22.65 -1.86
N TYR A 34 5.60 -23.35 -2.40
CA TYR A 34 6.00 -23.22 -3.81
C TYR A 34 5.14 -24.06 -4.76
N ASP A 35 4.29 -24.92 -4.20
CA ASP A 35 3.40 -25.83 -4.94
C ASP A 35 2.03 -25.20 -5.23
N ASP A 36 1.71 -24.08 -4.57
CA ASP A 36 0.45 -23.36 -4.71
C ASP A 36 0.76 -22.01 -5.36
N GLU A 37 0.56 -21.91 -6.68
CA GLU A 37 1.02 -20.78 -7.50
C GLU A 37 0.46 -19.41 -7.01
N ASP A 38 -0.60 -19.43 -6.17
CA ASP A 38 -1.40 -18.27 -5.76
C ASP A 38 -1.73 -18.26 -4.25
N CYS A 39 -0.74 -18.15 -3.35
CA CYS A 39 -0.97 -17.98 -1.91
C CYS A 39 -1.45 -16.56 -1.50
N PHE A 40 -2.60 -16.12 -1.98
CA PHE A 40 -3.17 -14.81 -1.65
C PHE A 40 -4.00 -14.84 -0.35
N HIS A 41 -3.47 -14.24 0.72
CA HIS A 41 -4.16 -14.13 2.00
C HIS A 41 -4.28 -12.68 2.44
N ILE A 42 -5.50 -12.13 2.45
CA ILE A 42 -5.81 -10.84 3.07
C ILE A 42 -6.41 -11.08 4.45
N ASP A 43 -5.63 -10.84 5.50
CA ASP A 43 -6.17 -10.72 6.85
C ASP A 43 -6.50 -9.25 7.14
N VAL A 44 -7.80 -8.93 7.28
CA VAL A 44 -8.27 -7.62 7.78
C VAL A 44 -8.73 -7.80 9.22
N ARG A 45 -7.81 -7.50 10.14
CA ARG A 45 -8.14 -7.41 11.57
C ARG A 45 -8.77 -6.05 11.85
N MET A 46 -9.84 -6.06 12.62
CA MET A 46 -10.38 -4.86 13.26
C MET A 46 -9.92 -4.88 14.71
N SER A 47 -9.63 -3.72 15.27
CA SER A 47 -9.38 -3.62 16.70
C SER A 47 -10.73 -3.71 17.41
N ASP A 48 -10.90 -4.64 18.34
CA ASP A 48 -12.12 -4.76 19.16
C ASP A 48 -12.17 -3.71 20.29
N ASP A 49 -11.08 -2.95 20.47
CA ASP A 49 -10.96 -1.92 21.49
C ASP A 49 -11.52 -0.56 21.05
N VAL A 50 -11.72 0.33 22.02
CA VAL A 50 -12.08 1.76 21.92
C VAL A 50 -11.09 2.59 21.04
N ASP A 51 -10.07 1.94 20.48
CA ASP A 51 -9.05 2.51 19.62
C ASP A 51 -9.48 2.43 18.15
N PRO A 52 -9.19 3.44 17.30
CA PRO A 52 -9.73 3.50 15.96
C PRO A 52 -9.25 2.35 15.08
N PHE A 53 -10.18 1.82 14.29
CA PHE A 53 -10.01 0.91 13.16
C PHE A 53 -8.55 0.85 12.63
N ARG A 54 -7.84 -0.24 12.92
CA ARG A 54 -6.51 -0.52 12.38
C ARG A 54 -6.60 -1.72 11.45
N ARG A 55 -6.70 -1.43 10.16
CA ARG A 55 -6.68 -2.44 9.12
C ARG A 55 -5.25 -2.93 8.89
N LEU A 56 -5.00 -4.17 9.26
CA LEU A 56 -3.89 -4.95 8.70
C LEU A 56 -4.33 -5.50 7.34
N GLY A 57 -3.39 -5.67 6.42
CA GLY A 57 -3.62 -6.36 5.16
C GLY A 57 -2.31 -7.01 4.77
N THR A 58 -2.32 -8.33 4.69
CA THR A 58 -1.18 -9.12 4.22
C THR A 58 -1.47 -9.58 2.81
N THR A 59 -0.42 -9.89 2.05
CA THR A 59 -0.54 -10.43 0.70
C THR A 59 0.76 -11.12 0.37
N GLN A 60 0.68 -12.35 -0.12
CA GLN A 60 1.81 -13.07 -0.70
C GLN A 60 1.38 -13.63 -2.04
N TYR A 61 2.28 -13.70 -3.01
CA TYR A 61 2.05 -14.39 -4.27
C TYR A 61 3.35 -14.56 -5.02
N MET A 62 3.41 -15.58 -5.88
CA MET A 62 4.45 -15.69 -6.89
C MET A 62 3.97 -15.07 -8.20
N CYS A 63 4.87 -14.61 -9.04
CA CYS A 63 4.52 -14.28 -10.42
C CYS A 63 5.71 -14.44 -11.35
N PRO A 64 5.46 -14.76 -12.64
CA PRO A 64 6.51 -14.84 -13.64
C PRO A 64 7.14 -13.46 -13.85
N GLY A 65 8.47 -13.43 -13.93
CA GLY A 65 9.28 -12.25 -14.10
C GLY A 65 10.54 -12.26 -13.26
N THR A 66 11.28 -11.15 -13.31
CA THR A 66 12.49 -10.94 -12.51
C THR A 66 12.33 -9.72 -11.61
N VAL A 67 13.12 -9.67 -10.53
CA VAL A 67 13.20 -8.49 -9.65
C VAL A 67 13.53 -7.24 -10.46
N HIS A 68 14.38 -7.39 -11.49
CA HIS A 68 14.72 -6.31 -12.41
C HIS A 68 13.50 -5.78 -13.17
N MET A 69 12.64 -6.65 -13.70
CA MET A 69 11.41 -6.25 -14.40
C MET A 69 10.44 -5.52 -13.47
N PHE A 70 10.26 -6.04 -12.25
CA PHE A 70 9.43 -5.40 -11.24
C PHE A 70 9.96 -4.00 -10.89
N ARG A 71 11.27 -3.88 -10.64
CA ARG A 71 11.93 -2.60 -10.36
C ARG A 71 11.73 -1.61 -11.51
N ARG A 72 11.94 -2.02 -12.77
CA ARG A 72 11.71 -1.17 -13.94
C ARG A 72 10.26 -0.70 -14.03
N LEU A 73 9.28 -1.56 -13.73
CA LEU A 73 7.88 -1.18 -13.70
C LEU A 73 7.60 -0.10 -12.65
N VAL A 74 8.11 -0.31 -11.42
CA VAL A 74 8.02 0.66 -10.32
C VAL A 74 8.62 2.00 -10.76
N GLU A 75 9.82 2.00 -11.33
CA GLU A 75 10.49 3.21 -11.83
C GLU A 75 9.71 3.88 -12.99
N SER A 76 9.12 3.11 -13.90
CA SER A 76 8.40 3.63 -15.08
C SER A 76 7.04 4.23 -14.75
N ASN A 77 6.24 3.55 -13.91
CA ASN A 77 4.96 4.08 -13.44
C ASN A 77 5.12 5.36 -12.60
N MET A 78 6.34 5.62 -12.10
CA MET A 78 6.65 6.77 -11.26
C MET A 78 7.02 8.02 -12.03
N GLN A 79 7.52 7.90 -13.26
CA GLN A 79 7.86 9.08 -14.07
C GLN A 79 6.65 9.97 -14.39
N SER A 80 5.42 9.43 -14.33
CA SER A 80 4.20 10.19 -14.60
C SER A 80 3.54 10.82 -13.36
N VAL A 81 3.96 10.49 -12.12
CA VAL A 81 3.22 10.87 -10.89
C VAL A 81 4.12 11.39 -9.74
N VAL A 82 5.45 11.33 -9.88
CA VAL A 82 6.37 11.81 -8.82
C VAL A 82 6.61 13.32 -8.93
N GLU A 83 6.37 14.04 -7.83
CA GLU A 83 6.65 15.48 -7.73
C GLU A 83 8.06 15.76 -7.21
N GLU A 84 8.53 14.98 -6.22
CA GLU A 84 9.90 15.08 -5.71
C GLU A 84 10.65 13.75 -5.74
N CYS A 85 11.88 13.80 -6.26
CA CYS A 85 12.79 12.68 -6.34
C CYS A 85 14.11 13.05 -5.66
N THR A 86 14.51 12.31 -4.61
CA THR A 86 15.79 12.52 -3.93
C THR A 86 16.40 11.19 -3.52
N GLY A 87 17.52 10.82 -4.14
CA GLY A 87 18.21 9.55 -3.85
C GLY A 87 17.29 8.35 -4.08
N ASN A 88 17.01 7.60 -3.01
CA ASN A 88 16.09 6.47 -3.00
C ASN A 88 14.67 6.80 -2.53
N THR A 89 14.38 8.07 -2.22
CA THR A 89 13.07 8.52 -1.75
C THR A 89 12.26 9.21 -2.85
N ARG A 90 10.95 8.99 -2.85
CA ARG A 90 10.01 9.60 -3.81
C ARG A 90 8.81 10.15 -3.06
N LEU A 91 8.44 11.39 -3.32
CA LEU A 91 7.19 11.97 -2.82
C LEU A 91 6.19 12.07 -3.97
N LEU A 92 5.00 11.53 -3.76
CA LEU A 92 3.91 11.57 -4.70
C LEU A 92 2.77 12.39 -4.10
N HIS A 93 2.34 13.40 -4.84
CA HIS A 93 1.11 14.14 -4.59
C HIS A 93 0.17 13.95 -5.77
N THR A 94 -0.97 13.32 -5.52
CA THR A 94 -1.98 13.15 -6.56
C THR A 94 -3.36 13.14 -5.96
N THR A 95 -4.36 13.54 -6.73
CA THR A 95 -5.77 13.34 -6.38
C THR A 95 -6.30 12.25 -7.29
N THR A 96 -6.76 11.15 -6.70
CA THR A 96 -7.38 10.06 -7.47
C THR A 96 -8.59 10.58 -8.24
N SER A 97 -9.02 9.87 -9.29
CA SER A 97 -10.24 10.20 -10.04
C SER A 97 -11.52 10.25 -9.19
N LYS A 98 -11.48 9.66 -7.98
CA LYS A 98 -12.56 9.70 -6.98
C LYS A 98 -12.42 10.87 -6.00
N GLY A 99 -11.54 11.85 -6.26
CA GLY A 99 -11.32 13.02 -5.40
C GLY A 99 -10.48 12.75 -4.15
N ILE A 100 -9.96 11.54 -3.95
CA ILE A 100 -9.14 11.22 -2.78
C ILE A 100 -7.73 11.75 -2.98
N PHE A 101 -7.30 12.69 -2.14
CA PHE A 101 -5.93 13.17 -2.11
C PHE A 101 -4.99 12.10 -1.53
N VAL A 102 -3.89 11.88 -2.24
CA VAL A 102 -2.83 10.95 -1.89
C VAL A 102 -1.56 11.76 -1.76
N ASN A 103 -1.05 11.85 -0.53
CA ASN A 103 0.28 12.32 -0.23
C ASN A 103 1.09 11.17 0.33
N SER A 104 1.99 10.59 -0.50
CA SER A 104 2.74 9.40 -0.11
C SER A 104 4.23 9.56 -0.34
N LEU A 105 5.00 9.31 0.71
CA LEU A 105 6.44 9.13 0.68
C LEU A 105 6.77 7.66 0.44
N GLN A 106 7.66 7.39 -0.50
CA GLN A 106 8.19 6.07 -0.79
C GLN A 106 9.69 6.03 -0.57
N GLY A 107 10.20 4.89 -0.14
CA GLY A 107 11.62 4.56 -0.12
C GLY A 107 11.88 3.25 -0.84
N HIS A 108 12.89 3.22 -1.69
CA HIS A 108 13.29 2.03 -2.44
C HIS A 108 14.65 1.52 -1.97
N PHE A 109 14.78 0.22 -1.80
CA PHE A 109 16.03 -0.41 -1.37
C PHE A 109 16.28 -1.60 -2.27
N ILE A 110 17.48 -1.63 -2.86
CA ILE A 110 17.88 -2.61 -3.85
C ILE A 110 19.01 -3.43 -3.25
N GLU A 111 18.82 -4.75 -3.23
CA GLU A 111 19.79 -5.76 -2.83
C GLU A 111 19.99 -6.74 -4.01
N ALA A 112 20.89 -7.72 -3.89
CA ALA A 112 21.31 -8.56 -5.01
C ALA A 112 20.15 -9.37 -5.64
N ASP A 113 19.30 -9.99 -4.82
CA ASP A 113 18.17 -10.84 -5.23
C ASP A 113 16.83 -10.30 -4.72
N ARG A 114 16.81 -9.07 -4.20
CA ARG A 114 15.70 -8.53 -3.41
C ARG A 114 15.50 -7.04 -3.69
N PHE A 115 14.25 -6.66 -3.86
CA PHE A 115 13.80 -5.28 -3.98
C PHE A 115 12.78 -4.98 -2.90
N ILE A 116 12.94 -3.85 -2.23
CA ILE A 116 12.10 -3.46 -1.11
C ILE A 116 11.55 -2.07 -1.37
N MET A 117 10.25 -1.94 -1.21
CA MET A 117 9.54 -0.68 -1.30
C MET A 117 8.76 -0.45 -0.01
N VAL A 118 9.04 0.67 0.65
CA VAL A 118 8.26 1.16 1.78
C VAL A 118 7.47 2.37 1.33
N ILE A 119 6.20 2.47 1.75
CA ILE A 119 5.33 3.60 1.46
C ILE A 119 4.70 4.07 2.76
N ARG A 120 4.72 5.38 3.02
CA ARG A 120 4.01 6.01 4.12
C ARG A 120 3.23 7.22 3.64
N GLN A 121 2.02 7.37 4.15
CA GLN A 121 1.24 8.59 3.97
C GLN A 121 1.84 9.74 4.77
N VAL A 122 2.03 10.89 4.13
CA VAL A 122 2.46 12.14 4.79
C VAL A 122 1.20 12.90 5.18
N GLU A 123 1.03 13.14 6.48
CA GLU A 123 -0.20 13.72 7.03
C GLU A 123 -0.18 15.24 7.04
N HIS A 124 1.00 15.80 7.30
CA HIS A 124 1.23 17.23 7.35
C HIS A 124 2.37 17.57 6.41
N ASP A 125 2.05 18.28 5.33
CA ASP A 125 3.03 18.94 4.49
C ASP A 125 2.76 20.44 4.56
N GLU A 126 3.77 21.23 4.94
CA GLU A 126 3.63 22.69 5.00
C GLU A 126 3.60 23.31 3.59
N VAL A 127 4.06 22.58 2.57
CA VAL A 127 4.12 23.05 1.18
C VAL A 127 2.79 22.80 0.45
N HIS A 128 2.03 21.79 0.86
CA HIS A 128 0.80 21.37 0.20
C HIS A 128 -0.34 21.24 1.21
N VAL A 129 -1.46 21.91 0.95
CA VAL A 129 -2.66 21.77 1.77
C VAL A 129 -3.21 20.35 1.60
N CYS A 130 -3.01 19.51 2.62
CA CYS A 130 -3.61 18.19 2.67
C CYS A 130 -5.14 18.29 2.66
N HIS A 131 -5.81 17.41 1.91
CA HIS A 131 -7.26 17.29 1.91
C HIS A 131 -7.78 17.00 3.34
N PRO A 132 -8.98 17.46 3.73
CA PRO A 132 -9.52 17.29 5.08
C PRO A 132 -9.75 15.84 5.52
N GLN A 133 -9.60 14.86 4.62
CA GLN A 133 -9.71 13.43 4.95
C GLN A 133 -8.31 12.83 5.00
N HIS A 134 -7.92 12.38 6.18
CA HIS A 134 -6.64 11.78 6.45
C HIS A 134 -6.79 10.26 6.57
N LYS A 135 -5.77 9.57 6.07
CA LYS A 135 -5.57 8.13 6.25
C LYS A 135 -4.12 7.93 6.63
N GLN A 136 -3.85 7.27 7.74
CA GLN A 136 -2.51 6.74 7.96
C GLN A 136 -2.40 5.45 7.17
N ARG A 137 -1.47 5.37 6.24
CA ARG A 137 -1.17 4.12 5.54
C ARG A 137 0.32 3.88 5.51
N HIS A 138 0.73 2.70 5.92
CA HIS A 138 2.09 2.17 5.79
C HIS A 138 2.04 0.91 4.96
N LEU A 139 2.79 0.87 3.87
CA LEU A 139 2.98 -0.32 3.05
C LEU A 139 4.44 -0.75 3.14
N ARG A 140 4.67 -2.03 3.31
CA ARG A 140 5.99 -2.66 3.17
C ARG A 140 5.86 -3.75 2.15
N THR A 141 6.57 -3.63 1.05
CA THR A 141 6.61 -4.59 -0.04
C THR A 141 8.02 -5.11 -0.15
N GLU A 142 8.15 -6.43 -0.13
CA GLU A 142 9.37 -7.13 -0.45
C GLU A 142 9.12 -7.97 -1.70
N VAL A 143 10.04 -7.86 -2.65
CA VAL A 143 10.09 -8.68 -3.86
C VAL A 143 11.40 -9.43 -3.85
N ARG A 144 11.35 -10.75 -4.00
CA ARG A 144 12.53 -11.61 -3.98
C ARG A 144 12.57 -12.51 -5.21
N GLN A 145 13.74 -12.66 -5.81
CA GLN A 145 13.95 -13.64 -6.89
C GLN A 145 13.93 -15.05 -6.28
N VAL A 146 13.04 -15.92 -6.76
CA VAL A 146 12.92 -17.31 -6.27
C VAL A 146 13.36 -18.34 -7.31
N SER A 147 13.32 -17.98 -8.59
CA SER A 147 13.94 -18.73 -9.69
C SER A 147 14.38 -17.76 -10.78
N PRO A 148 15.12 -18.17 -11.84
CA PRO A 148 15.49 -17.27 -12.93
C PRO A 148 14.30 -16.60 -13.65
N SER A 149 13.10 -17.15 -13.51
CA SER A 149 11.88 -16.69 -14.19
C SER A 149 10.75 -16.28 -13.26
N HIS A 150 10.92 -16.37 -11.93
CA HIS A 150 9.86 -16.07 -10.97
C HIS A 150 10.33 -15.22 -9.80
N ILE A 151 9.44 -14.34 -9.35
CA ILE A 151 9.57 -13.56 -8.13
C ILE A 151 8.49 -13.94 -7.12
N ALA A 152 8.85 -13.85 -5.85
CA ALA A 152 7.92 -13.83 -4.72
C ALA A 152 7.66 -12.37 -4.33
N VAL A 153 6.40 -12.00 -4.16
CA VAL A 153 6.00 -10.68 -3.66
C VAL A 153 5.31 -10.87 -2.32
N ARG A 154 5.79 -10.18 -1.30
CA ARG A 154 5.22 -10.15 0.04
C ARG A 154 4.89 -8.72 0.42
N VAL A 155 3.66 -8.48 0.87
CA VAL A 155 3.17 -7.15 1.22
C VAL A 155 2.51 -7.16 2.59
N VAL A 156 2.88 -6.19 3.40
CA VAL A 156 2.21 -5.87 4.67
C VAL A 156 1.74 -4.42 4.61
N SER A 157 0.44 -4.22 4.74
CA SER A 157 -0.23 -2.94 4.77
C SER A 157 -0.82 -2.71 6.15
N HIS A 158 -0.50 -1.58 6.77
CA HIS A 158 -1.25 -1.03 7.89
C HIS A 158 -1.98 0.20 7.42
N ALA A 159 -3.27 0.29 7.72
CA ALA A 159 -4.08 1.46 7.43
C ALA A 159 -4.93 1.82 8.65
N SER A 160 -4.95 3.10 9.02
CA SER A 160 -5.96 3.61 9.94
C SER A 160 -7.31 3.71 9.25
N HIS A 161 -8.34 3.89 10.08
CA HIS A 161 -9.60 4.45 9.66
C HIS A 161 -9.41 5.80 8.97
N LEU A 162 -10.36 6.13 8.10
CA LEU A 162 -10.43 7.48 7.58
C LEU A 162 -10.88 8.43 8.69
N PHE A 163 -10.22 9.57 8.78
CA PHE A 163 -10.46 10.56 9.82
C PHE A 163 -10.48 11.96 9.22
N ARG A 164 -11.32 12.84 9.76
CA ARG A 164 -11.28 14.28 9.49
C ARG A 164 -10.84 15.02 10.75
N PRO A 165 -9.86 15.94 10.68
CA PRO A 165 -9.40 16.72 11.83
C PRO A 165 -10.51 17.43 12.59
N SER A 166 -11.55 17.88 11.89
CA SER A 166 -12.68 18.62 12.48
C SER A 166 -13.77 17.73 13.07
N THR A 167 -14.01 16.52 12.54
CA THR A 167 -15.19 15.71 12.90
C THR A 167 -14.87 14.33 13.47
N GLY A 168 -13.59 13.94 13.55
CA GLY A 168 -13.24 12.62 14.03
C GLY A 168 -13.17 11.57 12.92
N PHE A 169 -13.21 10.30 13.34
CA PHE A 169 -13.28 9.17 12.43
C PHE A 169 -14.59 9.19 11.64
N LEU A 170 -14.55 8.75 10.39
CA LEU A 170 -15.78 8.57 9.61
C LEU A 170 -16.68 7.54 10.32
N SER A 171 -18.00 7.68 10.20
CA SER A 171 -18.91 6.61 10.62
C SER A 171 -18.86 5.42 9.64
N VAL A 172 -19.42 4.27 10.05
CA VAL A 172 -19.57 3.09 9.18
C VAL A 172 -20.41 3.41 7.94
N ASP A 173 -21.47 4.22 8.08
CA ASP A 173 -22.32 4.66 6.95
C ASP A 173 -21.55 5.57 5.99
N GLU A 174 -20.74 6.50 6.50
CA GLU A 174 -19.91 7.37 5.66
C GLU A 174 -18.85 6.57 4.90
N LEU A 175 -18.22 5.58 5.56
CA LEU A 175 -17.27 4.68 4.92
C LEU A 175 -17.96 3.83 3.85
N ALA A 176 -19.14 3.29 4.14
CA ALA A 176 -19.94 2.50 3.22
C ALA A 176 -20.30 3.32 1.97
N ALA A 177 -20.82 4.53 2.15
CA ALA A 177 -21.13 5.46 1.06
C ALA A 177 -19.89 5.79 0.21
N LEU A 178 -18.76 6.12 0.84
CA LEU A 178 -17.50 6.39 0.13
C LEU A 178 -17.00 5.19 -0.68
N ARG A 179 -17.29 3.98 -0.19
CA ARG A 179 -16.89 2.72 -0.85
C ARG A 179 -17.98 2.18 -1.76
N GLY A 180 -19.15 2.83 -1.86
CA GLY A 180 -20.29 2.34 -2.63
C GLY A 180 -20.80 0.98 -2.13
N ILE A 181 -20.87 0.80 -0.81
CA ILE A 181 -21.47 -0.36 -0.15
C ILE A 181 -22.84 0.07 0.34
N ASP A 182 -23.89 -0.65 -0.05
CA ASP A 182 -25.25 -0.39 0.43
C ASP A 182 -25.45 -1.07 1.79
N VAL A 183 -25.93 -0.28 2.76
CA VAL A 183 -26.21 -0.73 4.14
C VAL A 183 -27.62 -0.38 4.58
N THR A 184 -28.51 0.01 3.64
CA THR A 184 -29.85 0.53 3.95
C THR A 184 -30.72 -0.49 4.69
N ASP A 185 -30.60 -1.77 4.34
CA ASP A 185 -31.35 -2.88 4.95
C ASP A 185 -30.53 -3.68 5.99
N VAL A 186 -29.39 -3.14 6.43
CA VAL A 186 -28.53 -3.79 7.43
C VAL A 186 -28.80 -3.18 8.79
N ASP A 187 -29.09 -4.03 9.77
CA ASP A 187 -29.26 -3.63 11.17
C ASP A 187 -28.03 -2.86 11.67
N ASP A 188 -28.25 -1.76 12.40
CA ASP A 188 -27.17 -0.86 12.86
C ASP A 188 -26.09 -1.60 13.65
N GLY A 189 -26.47 -2.60 14.46
CA GLY A 189 -25.52 -3.41 15.24
C GLY A 189 -24.65 -4.35 14.40
N LEU A 190 -24.98 -4.55 13.12
CA LEU A 190 -24.30 -5.47 12.20
C LEU A 190 -23.56 -4.76 11.05
N LYS A 191 -23.72 -3.44 10.91
CA LYS A 191 -23.15 -2.66 9.79
C LYS A 191 -21.63 -2.77 9.71
N ASP A 192 -20.91 -2.68 10.83
CA ASP A 192 -19.45 -2.78 10.84
C ASP A 192 -18.96 -4.12 10.30
N GLU A 193 -19.55 -5.22 10.77
CA GLU A 193 -19.18 -6.55 10.30
C GLU A 193 -19.53 -6.75 8.82
N TYR A 194 -20.71 -6.27 8.41
CA TYR A 194 -21.16 -6.33 7.03
C TYR A 194 -20.22 -5.56 6.09
N VAL A 195 -19.94 -4.29 6.39
CA VAL A 195 -19.03 -3.43 5.60
C VAL A 195 -17.64 -4.03 5.55
N ARG A 196 -17.12 -4.57 6.66
CA ARG A 196 -15.84 -5.28 6.68
C ARG A 196 -15.82 -6.46 5.72
N ARG A 197 -16.84 -7.32 5.76
CA ARG A 197 -16.93 -8.50 4.89
C ARG A 197 -16.98 -8.10 3.42
N GLN A 198 -17.75 -7.07 3.09
CA GLN A 198 -17.83 -6.53 1.73
C GLN A 198 -16.49 -5.97 1.24
N LEU A 199 -15.76 -5.24 2.10
CA LEU A 199 -14.43 -4.72 1.74
C LEU A 199 -13.44 -5.87 1.46
N ILE A 200 -13.40 -6.90 2.31
CA ILE A 200 -12.53 -8.07 2.10
C ILE A 200 -12.90 -8.77 0.79
N GLN A 201 -14.19 -9.06 0.57
CA GLN A 201 -14.66 -9.73 -0.64
C GLN A 201 -14.29 -8.98 -1.92
N ARG A 202 -14.43 -7.65 -1.92
CA ARG A 202 -14.05 -6.83 -3.08
C ARG A 202 -12.55 -6.88 -3.35
N GLU A 203 -11.71 -6.83 -2.32
CA GLU A 203 -10.27 -6.91 -2.51
C GLU A 203 -9.83 -8.27 -3.06
N TYR A 204 -10.45 -9.35 -2.59
CA TYR A 204 -10.24 -10.67 -3.18
C TYR A 204 -10.66 -10.72 -4.65
N ALA A 205 -11.83 -10.17 -5.00
CA ALA A 205 -12.32 -10.13 -6.37
C ALA A 205 -11.44 -9.28 -7.30
N GLU A 206 -10.85 -8.20 -6.79
CA GLU A 206 -9.99 -7.29 -7.57
C GLU A 206 -8.55 -7.79 -7.68
N PHE A 207 -8.10 -8.68 -6.79
CA PHE A 207 -6.71 -9.09 -6.70
C PHE A 207 -6.20 -9.82 -7.94
N LEU A 208 -6.88 -10.89 -8.38
CA LEU A 208 -6.40 -11.68 -9.53
C LEU A 208 -6.33 -10.84 -10.82
N PRO A 209 -7.36 -10.05 -11.19
CA PRO A 209 -7.25 -9.14 -12.32
C PRO A 209 -6.14 -8.10 -12.17
N TRP A 210 -5.91 -7.60 -10.95
CA TRP A 210 -4.82 -6.66 -10.68
C TRP A 210 -3.44 -7.31 -10.85
N ARG A 211 -3.25 -8.53 -10.33
CA ARG A 211 -2.01 -9.29 -10.46
C ARG A 211 -1.69 -9.59 -11.92
N GLN A 212 -2.68 -9.98 -12.72
CA GLN A 212 -2.46 -10.19 -14.15
C GLN A 212 -2.00 -8.90 -14.85
N ARG A 213 -2.67 -7.77 -14.58
CA ARG A 213 -2.25 -6.46 -15.12
C ARG A 213 -0.82 -6.09 -14.72
N LEU A 214 -0.42 -6.39 -13.49
CA LEU A 214 0.93 -6.18 -13.00
C LEU A 214 1.94 -7.02 -13.80
N ILE A 215 1.65 -8.31 -14.01
CA ILE A 215 2.49 -9.21 -14.82
C ILE A 215 2.63 -8.69 -16.24
N ASP A 216 1.53 -8.32 -16.90
CA ASP A 216 1.55 -7.80 -18.26
C ASP A 216 2.36 -6.50 -18.35
N LEU A 217 2.28 -5.64 -17.33
CA LEU A 217 3.08 -4.42 -17.24
C LEU A 217 4.56 -4.73 -17.07
N MET A 218 4.95 -5.67 -16.21
CA MET A 218 6.35 -6.07 -16.03
C MET A 218 6.97 -6.54 -17.35
N HIS A 219 6.21 -7.30 -18.15
CA HIS A 219 6.67 -7.81 -19.45
C HIS A 219 6.69 -6.73 -20.54
N ARG A 220 5.77 -5.76 -20.51
CA ARG A 220 5.80 -4.62 -21.45
C ARG A 220 6.99 -3.68 -21.18
N HIS A 221 7.29 -3.40 -19.92
CA HIS A 221 8.39 -2.51 -19.57
C HIS A 221 9.77 -3.17 -19.64
N SER A 222 9.86 -4.49 -19.77
CA SER A 222 11.14 -5.18 -19.97
C SER A 222 11.66 -5.08 -21.41
N THR A 223 10.78 -4.90 -22.39
CA THR A 223 11.11 -4.90 -23.83
C THR A 223 11.41 -3.51 -24.39
N THR A 224 11.14 -2.45 -23.63
CA THR A 224 11.43 -1.08 -24.06
C THR A 224 12.84 -0.72 -23.57
N ASN A 225 13.78 -0.47 -24.49
CA ASN A 225 15.14 0.00 -24.16
C ASN A 225 15.14 1.49 -23.83
#